data_AF-A0A7G9Y2A0-F1
#
_entry.id   AF-A0A7G9Y2A0-F1
#
_cell.length_a   1.000
_cell.length_b   1.000
_cell.length_c   1.000
_cell.angle_alpha   90.00
_cell.angle_beta   90.00
_cell.angle_gamma   90.00
#
_symmetry.space_group_name_H-M   'P 1'
#
loop_
_entity.id
_entity.type
_entity.pdbx_description
1 polymer ?
#
loop_
_entity_poly.entity_id
_entity_poly.type
_entity_poly.pdbx_seq_one_letter_code
_entity_poly.pdbx_strand_id
1 'polypeptide(L)'
;MCDRILMINHGKKVLYGTLDQIKADYRESPVMVVEYEGDLKPIDGVTGMEDYGRYAELGLEMGTDPQEVLKNLMESVKLRRFEMKSPSLNKIFIEVANVA
;
A
#
# COMPACT_ATOMS: atom_id res chain seq x y z
N MET A 1 -3.26 -25.69 5.93
CA MET A 1 -3.82 -24.53 5.21
C MET A 1 -4.98 -24.02 6.04
N CYS A 2 -4.94 -22.76 6.43
CA CYS A 2 -6.07 -22.06 7.03
C CYS A 2 -6.43 -20.94 6.06
N ASP A 3 -7.54 -21.09 5.34
CA ASP A 3 -7.87 -20.21 4.22
C ASP A 3 -8.72 -19.00 4.64
N ARG A 4 -9.13 -18.92 5.92
CA ARG A 4 -10.09 -17.90 6.40
C ARG A 4 -9.71 -17.37 7.78
N ILE A 5 -9.84 -16.06 7.95
CA ILE A 5 -9.57 -15.30 9.16
C ILE A 5 -10.92 -14.82 9.72
N LEU A 6 -11.12 -14.99 11.02
CA LEU A 6 -12.25 -14.45 11.79
C LEU A 6 -11.69 -13.53 12.86
N MET A 7 -12.13 -12.27 12.88
CA MET A 7 -11.84 -11.35 13.98
C MET A 7 -13.12 -11.05 14.76
N ILE A 8 -13.02 -11.12 16.08
CA ILE A 8 -14.06 -10.74 17.03
C ILE A 8 -13.50 -9.61 17.89
N ASN A 9 -14.24 -8.50 17.97
CA ASN A 9 -13.96 -7.42 18.92
C ASN A 9 -15.21 -7.17 19.78
N HIS A 10 -15.06 -7.00 21.10
CA HIS A 10 -16.17 -6.84 22.05
C HIS A 10 -17.32 -7.85 21.89
N GLY A 11 -17.00 -9.12 21.61
CA GLY A 11 -18.00 -10.18 21.40
C GLY A 11 -18.79 -10.09 20.09
N LYS A 12 -18.44 -9.16 19.19
CA LYS A 12 -19.03 -8.99 17.87
C LYS A 12 -18.05 -9.40 16.78
N LYS A 13 -18.56 -10.09 15.75
CA LYS A 13 -17.79 -10.38 14.54
C LYS A 13 -17.52 -9.08 13.79
N VAL A 14 -16.24 -8.76 13.56
CA VAL A 14 -15.81 -7.54 12.88
C VAL A 14 -15.12 -7.80 11.53
N LEU A 15 -14.44 -8.94 11.35
CA LEU A 15 -13.93 -9.39 10.03
C LEU A 15 -14.17 -10.88 9.84
N TYR A 16 -14.50 -11.29 8.62
CA TYR A 16 -14.56 -12.71 8.25
C TYR A 16 -14.34 -12.89 6.74
N GLY A 17 -13.27 -13.57 6.36
CA GLY A 17 -12.92 -13.77 4.94
C GLY A 17 -11.56 -14.41 4.76
N THR A 18 -11.14 -14.61 3.51
CA THR A 18 -9.74 -14.94 3.22
C THR A 18 -8.83 -13.74 3.47
N LEU A 19 -7.52 -13.97 3.54
CA LEU A 19 -6.55 -12.90 3.65
C LEU A 19 -6.68 -11.86 2.52
N ASP A 20 -6.84 -12.34 1.28
CA ASP A 20 -6.96 -11.47 0.11
C ASP A 20 -8.26 -10.66 0.13
N GLN A 21 -9.37 -11.28 0.55
CA GLN A 21 -10.65 -10.58 0.71
C GLN A 21 -10.55 -9.46 1.75
N ILE A 22 -9.98 -9.76 2.92
CA ILE A 22 -9.84 -8.79 4.00
C ILE A 22 -8.92 -7.63 3.59
N LYS A 23 -7.83 -7.91 2.87
CA LYS A 23 -6.95 -6.87 2.32
C LYS A 23 -7.63 -6.03 1.24
N ALA A 24 -8.49 -6.63 0.40
CA ALA A 24 -9.21 -5.92 -0.66
C ALA A 24 -10.34 -5.03 -0.13
N ASP A 25 -11.02 -5.46 0.94
CA ASP A 25 -12.06 -4.68 1.60
C ASP A 25 -11.49 -3.45 2.33
N TYR A 26 -10.20 -3.50 2.69
CA TYR A 26 -9.47 -2.39 3.29
C TYR A 26 -8.96 -1.40 2.23
N ARG A 27 -9.72 -0.33 2.03
CA ARG A 27 -9.39 0.77 1.10
C ARG A 27 -8.33 1.71 1.69
N GLU A 28 -7.12 1.20 1.90
CA GLU A 28 -5.97 2.10 2.05
C GLU A 28 -5.50 2.58 0.67
N SER A 29 -5.02 3.82 0.58
CA SER A 29 -4.31 4.29 -0.60
C SER A 29 -3.14 3.35 -0.89
N PRO A 30 -2.98 2.86 -2.14
CA PRO A 30 -1.90 1.94 -2.47
C PRO A 30 -0.56 2.63 -2.22
N VAL A 31 0.40 1.93 -1.62
CA VAL A 31 1.75 2.46 -1.43
C VAL A 31 2.70 1.71 -2.35
N MET A 32 3.42 2.45 -3.19
CA MET A 32 4.50 1.93 -4.00
C MET A 32 5.84 2.29 -3.37
N VAL A 33 6.68 1.28 -3.21
CA VAL A 33 8.00 1.39 -2.65
C VAL A 33 9.01 1.27 -3.78
N VAL A 34 9.96 2.20 -3.84
CA VAL A 34 10.98 2.21 -4.91
C VAL A 34 12.39 2.38 -4.36
N GLU A 35 13.33 1.68 -4.96
CA GLU A 35 14.77 1.93 -4.83
C GLU A 35 15.28 2.50 -6.15
N TYR A 36 15.99 3.62 -6.11
CA TYR A 36 16.39 4.35 -7.30
C TYR A 36 17.72 5.09 -7.13
N GLU A 37 18.27 5.54 -8.26
CA GLU A 37 19.37 6.50 -8.33
C GLU A 37 18.95 7.72 -9.16
N GLY A 38 19.29 8.92 -8.67
CA GLY A 38 18.95 10.18 -9.31
C GLY A 38 18.17 11.10 -8.38
N ASP A 39 17.53 12.09 -8.97
CA ASP A 39 16.71 13.07 -8.25
C ASP A 39 15.23 12.74 -8.47
N LEU A 40 14.53 12.42 -7.38
CA LEU A 40 13.13 12.04 -7.43
C LEU A 40 12.26 13.30 -7.39
N LYS A 41 11.54 13.53 -8.49
CA LYS A 41 10.65 14.68 -8.63
C LYS A 41 9.21 14.29 -8.29
N PRO A 42 8.35 15.27 -7.98
CA PRO A 42 6.91 15.03 -7.87
C PRO A 42 6.35 14.34 -9.12
N ILE A 43 5.45 13.39 -8.93
CA ILE A 43 4.90 12.53 -9.99
C ILE A 43 3.37 12.58 -9.91
N ASP A 44 2.72 12.71 -11.06
CA ASP A 44 1.27 12.68 -11.14
C ASP A 44 0.72 11.34 -10.65
N GLY A 45 -0.37 11.39 -9.87
CA GLY A 45 -0.97 10.21 -9.24
C GLY A 45 -0.30 9.78 -7.92
N VAL A 46 0.67 10.56 -7.40
CA VAL A 46 1.26 10.37 -6.07
C VAL A 46 0.72 11.42 -5.09
N THR A 47 -0.02 10.98 -4.07
CA THR A 47 -0.56 11.81 -2.97
C THR A 47 0.49 12.23 -1.95
N GLY A 48 1.55 11.45 -1.80
CA GLY A 48 2.60 11.69 -0.81
C GLY A 48 3.87 10.92 -1.14
N MET A 49 5.01 11.54 -0.85
CA MET A 49 6.32 10.99 -1.14
C MET A 49 7.21 11.14 0.10
N GLU A 50 7.63 10.01 0.66
CA GLU A 50 8.64 9.95 1.71
C GLU A 50 9.96 9.46 1.09
N ASP A 51 10.90 10.39 0.90
CA ASP A 51 12.19 10.12 0.27
C ASP A 51 13.32 9.98 1.33
N TYR A 52 14.06 8.88 1.24
CA TYR A 52 15.19 8.51 2.11
C TYR A 52 16.53 8.49 1.34
N GLY A 53 16.59 9.14 0.17
CA GLY A 53 17.77 9.39 -0.68
C GLY A 53 18.11 8.30 -1.69
N ARG A 54 17.86 7.03 -1.36
CA ARG A 54 18.00 5.87 -2.28
C ARG A 54 16.74 5.03 -2.39
N TYR A 55 15.78 5.35 -1.54
CA TYR A 55 14.56 4.60 -1.32
C TYR A 55 13.46 5.62 -1.07
N ALA A 56 12.28 5.40 -1.65
CA ALA A 56 11.12 6.24 -1.39
C ALA A 56 9.84 5.41 -1.24
N GLU A 57 8.94 5.88 -0.39
CA GLU A 57 7.56 5.40 -0.30
C GLU A 57 6.62 6.42 -0.94
N LEU A 58 5.84 5.95 -1.91
CA LEU A 58 4.93 6.74 -2.73
C LEU A 58 3.51 6.31 -2.42
N GLY A 59 2.75 7.16 -1.75
CA GLY A 59 1.31 6.98 -1.59
C GLY A 59 0.61 7.32 -2.89
N LEU A 60 -0.08 6.38 -3.51
CA LEU A 60 -0.78 6.58 -4.78
C LEU A 60 -2.20 7.12 -4.54
N GLU A 61 -2.66 7.96 -5.45
CA GLU A 61 -4.06 8.38 -5.49
C GLU A 61 -4.98 7.16 -5.70
N MET A 62 -6.16 7.20 -5.09
CA MET A 62 -7.14 6.12 -5.25
C MET A 62 -7.60 6.04 -6.72
N GLY A 63 -7.42 4.88 -7.34
CA GLY A 63 -7.80 4.64 -8.73
C GLY A 63 -6.71 4.96 -9.75
N THR A 64 -5.55 5.49 -9.33
CA THR A 64 -4.37 5.62 -10.18
C THR A 64 -3.84 4.25 -10.57
N ASP A 65 -3.50 4.08 -11.84
CA ASP A 65 -2.80 2.89 -12.32
C ASP A 65 -1.33 2.94 -11.88
N PRO A 66 -0.86 2.01 -11.02
CA PRO A 66 0.54 1.97 -10.60
C PRO A 66 1.52 1.84 -11.77
N GLN A 67 1.10 1.29 -12.92
CA GLN A 67 1.93 1.17 -14.11
C GLN A 67 2.22 2.54 -14.74
N GLU A 68 1.28 3.48 -14.71
CA GLU A 68 1.50 4.84 -15.21
C GLU A 68 2.52 5.57 -14.33
N VAL A 69 2.40 5.43 -13.01
CA VAL A 69 3.38 5.99 -12.05
C VAL A 69 4.76 5.37 -12.26
N LEU A 70 4.84 4.05 -12.42
CA LEU A 70 6.09 3.34 -12.69
C LEU A 70 6.74 3.81 -13.99
N LYS A 71 5.96 4.04 -15.04
CA LYS A 71 6.47 4.57 -16.32
C LYS A 71 7.09 5.95 -16.14
N ASN A 72 6.39 6.86 -15.46
CA ASN A 72 6.89 8.21 -15.17
C ASN A 72 8.18 8.19 -14.35
N LEU A 73 8.28 7.26 -13.40
CA LEU A 73 9.50 7.04 -12.61
C LEU A 73 10.66 6.56 -13.48
N MET A 74 10.45 5.59 -14.37
CA MET A 74 11.49 5.07 -15.25
C MET A 74 12.05 6.12 -16.21
N GLU A 75 11.24 7.13 -16.56
CA GLU A 75 11.69 8.27 -17.39
C GLU A 75 12.51 9.29 -16.58
N SER A 76 12.32 9.34 -15.25
CA SER A 76 12.90 10.38 -14.39
C SER A 76 14.12 9.92 -13.60
N VAL A 77 14.14 8.66 -13.16
CA VAL A 77 15.19 8.09 -12.30
C VAL A 77 15.60 6.70 -12.77
N LYS A 78 16.80 6.27 -12.39
CA LYS A 78 17.24 4.90 -12.64
C LYS A 78 16.69 3.98 -11.55
N LEU A 79 15.60 3.29 -11.86
CA LEU A 79 14.95 2.36 -10.94
C LEU A 79 15.76 1.06 -10.77
N ARG A 80 15.94 0.64 -9.52
CA ARG A 80 16.61 -0.61 -9.14
C ARG A 80 15.62 -1.66 -8.63
N ARG A 81 14.61 -1.23 -7.90
CA ARG A 81 13.55 -2.09 -7.36
C ARG A 81 12.25 -1.30 -7.24
N PHE A 82 11.13 -1.96 -7.50
CA PHE A 82 9.81 -1.46 -7.14
C PHE A 82 9.00 -2.57 -6.48
N GLU A 83 8.12 -2.20 -5.55
CA GLU A 83 7.23 -3.13 -4.86
C GLU A 83 5.93 -2.43 -4.47
N MET A 84 4.79 -3.09 -4.67
CA MET A 84 3.51 -2.62 -4.15
C MET A 84 3.33 -3.14 -2.73
N LYS A 85 3.24 -2.23 -1.75
CA LYS A 85 2.88 -2.60 -0.38
C LYS A 85 1.39 -2.92 -0.34
N SER A 86 1.07 -4.18 -0.04
CA SER A 86 -0.27 -4.55 0.43
C SER A 86 -0.40 -4.15 1.90
N PRO A 87 -1.58 -3.69 2.38
CA PRO A 87 -1.81 -3.47 3.80
C PRO A 87 -1.48 -4.75 4.59
N SER A 88 -0.72 -4.58 5.67
CA SER A 88 -0.40 -5.70 6.55
C SER A 88 -1.63 -6.11 7.35
N LEU A 89 -1.75 -7.40 7.66
CA LEU A 89 -2.80 -7.85 8.59
C LEU A 89 -2.75 -7.08 9.91
N ASN A 90 -1.57 -6.90 10.49
CA ASN A 90 -1.45 -6.21 11.77
C ASN A 90 -2.03 -4.79 11.72
N LYS A 91 -1.84 -4.07 10.61
CA LYS A 91 -2.40 -2.73 10.42
C LYS A 91 -3.93 -2.76 10.27
N ILE A 92 -4.44 -3.68 9.46
CA ILE A 92 -5.90 -3.95 9.34
C ILE A 92 -6.50 -4.26 10.72
N PHE A 93 -5.80 -5.05 11.53
CA PHE A 93 -6.24 -5.42 12.87
C PHE A 93 -6.34 -4.21 13.80
N ILE A 94 -5.34 -3.32 13.79
CA ILE A 94 -5.32 -2.11 14.62
C ILE A 94 -6.45 -1.15 14.23
N GLU A 95 -6.68 -0.94 12.93
CA GLU A 95 -7.76 -0.05 12.49
C GLU A 95 -9.14 -0.59 12.87
N VAL A 96 -9.43 -1.88 12.66
CA VAL A 96 -10.71 -2.47 13.07
C VAL A 96 -10.90 -2.42 14.59
N ALA A 97 -9.83 -2.59 15.36
CA ALA A 97 -9.88 -2.49 16.82
C ALA A 97 -10.21 -1.07 17.30
N ASN A 98 -9.80 -0.03 16.56
CA ASN A 98 -10.04 1.37 16.91
C ASN A 98 -11.40 1.92 16.45
N VAL A 99 -12.10 1.23 15.54
CA VAL A 99 -13.39 1.68 14.97
C VAL A 99 -14.61 1.02 15.65
N ALA A 100 -14.41 0.13 16.63
CA ALA A 100 -15.46 -0.63 17.30
C ALA A 100 -15.83 -0.12 18.70
#